data_AF-A0A7J7HRZ2-F1
#
_entry.id   AF-A0A7J7HRZ2-F1
#
_cell.length_a   1.000
_cell.length_b   1.000
_cell.length_c   1.000
_cell.angle_alpha   90.00
_cell.angle_beta   90.00
_cell.angle_gamma   90.00
#
_symmetry.space_group_name_H-M   'P 1'
#
loop_
_entity.id
_entity.type
_entity.pdbx_description
1 polymer ?
#
loop_
_entity_poly.entity_id
_entity_poly.type
_entity_poly.pdbx_seq_one_letter_code
_entity_poly.pdbx_strand_id
1 'polypeptide(L)'
;MELSLTNVGSPREFGFPIKDHFQLGRDLDLIDFDAASEYSLATYNADWKLQAIEQVSGSKFYYLKNEAVLLEMAFINRTISQVMRRGFTPLATSEIMRSSVVEKCAFQPRVENMQVYSIEGSDQCLIGTAEIPVGGIHMDSILAESSLPLKYVAFSHCFRTDAGAATRTLDMASEDLGAPAYRKFDVEAWMPGLGRFGEISSASNCTDYQSHRLGIRYHPEASSINPRKGKMKEIRG
;
A
#
# COMPACT_ATOMS: atom_id res chain seq x y z
N MET A 1 -10.20 20.34 10.25
CA MET A 1 -9.24 20.68 11.32
C MET A 1 -8.34 19.47 11.43
N GLU A 2 -7.20 19.49 10.74
CA GLU A 2 -6.20 18.42 10.80
C GLU A 2 -5.73 18.25 12.24
N LEU A 3 -5.92 17.05 12.77
CA LEU A 3 -5.41 16.69 14.08
C LEU A 3 -4.03 16.07 13.88
N SER A 4 -2.98 16.90 13.95
CA SER A 4 -1.62 16.39 14.14
C SER A 4 -1.52 15.76 15.52
N LEU A 5 -1.28 14.45 15.57
CA LEU A 5 -1.20 13.70 16.82
C LEU A 5 0.15 13.89 17.50
N THR A 6 1.24 13.85 16.72
CA THR A 6 2.62 13.96 17.23
C THR A 6 3.56 14.42 16.11
N ASN A 7 4.50 15.32 16.44
CA ASN A 7 5.62 15.68 15.56
C ASN A 7 6.93 15.13 16.14
N VAL A 8 7.79 14.55 15.30
CA VAL A 8 9.09 13.98 15.72
C VAL A 8 10.21 14.63 14.91
N GLY A 9 11.18 15.20 15.62
CA GLY A 9 12.31 15.90 15.02
C GLY A 9 11.97 17.30 14.50
N SER A 10 12.94 17.92 13.83
CA SER A 10 12.80 19.24 13.22
C SER A 10 13.33 19.20 11.78
N PRO A 11 12.70 19.92 10.82
CA PRO A 11 13.25 20.10 9.49
C PRO A 11 14.71 20.58 9.56
N ARG A 12 15.56 19.99 8.72
CA ARG A 12 16.97 20.37 8.64
C ARG A 12 17.10 21.74 7.97
N GLU A 13 17.94 22.60 8.53
CA GLU A 13 18.38 23.83 7.88
C GLU A 13 19.59 23.56 6.97
N PHE A 14 19.57 24.18 5.79
CA PHE A 14 20.60 24.03 4.77
C PHE A 14 21.26 25.39 4.50
N GLY A 15 22.59 25.43 4.54
CA GLY A 15 23.38 26.63 4.19
C GLY A 15 23.57 26.82 2.69
N PHE A 16 22.79 26.13 1.85
CA PHE A 16 22.91 26.13 0.39
C PHE A 16 21.53 25.94 -0.27
N PRO A 17 21.37 26.32 -1.55
CA PRO A 17 20.12 26.10 -2.29
C PRO A 17 19.75 24.61 -2.36
N ILE A 18 18.53 24.28 -1.92
CA ILE A 18 18.05 22.90 -1.87
C ILE A 18 17.64 22.46 -3.27
N LYS A 19 18.14 21.30 -3.71
CA LYS A 19 17.66 20.60 -4.91
C LYS A 19 16.58 19.60 -4.53
N ASP A 20 15.59 19.42 -5.40
CA ASP A 20 14.60 18.36 -5.25
C ASP A 20 15.16 16.99 -5.66
N HIS A 21 14.38 15.94 -5.40
CA HIS A 21 14.80 14.57 -5.69
C HIS A 21 14.87 14.27 -7.20
N PHE A 22 14.15 15.01 -8.05
CA PHE A 22 14.28 14.86 -9.51
C PHE A 22 15.64 15.39 -9.98
N GLN A 23 16.00 16.59 -9.53
CA GLN A 23 17.27 17.22 -9.83
C GLN A 23 18.44 16.38 -9.30
N LEU A 24 18.38 15.95 -8.03
CA LEU A 24 19.41 15.10 -7.44
C LEU A 24 19.50 13.74 -8.14
N GLY A 25 18.36 13.13 -8.46
CA GLY A 25 18.29 11.85 -9.17
C GLY A 25 18.95 11.91 -10.54
N ARG A 26 18.72 13.00 -11.29
CA ARG A 26 19.35 13.22 -12.60
C ARG A 26 20.83 13.56 -12.49
N ASP A 27 21.19 14.52 -11.63
CA ASP A 27 22.58 15.00 -11.48
C ASP A 27 23.55 13.89 -11.05
N LEU A 28 23.05 12.90 -10.30
CA LEU A 28 23.83 11.77 -9.80
C LEU A 28 23.70 10.50 -10.65
N ASP A 29 22.98 10.56 -11.77
CA ASP A 29 22.68 9.40 -12.62
C ASP A 29 22.01 8.24 -11.83
N LEU A 30 21.12 8.58 -10.90
CA LEU A 30 20.44 7.65 -10.00
C LEU A 30 19.01 7.34 -10.44
N ILE A 31 18.35 8.30 -11.10
CA ILE A 31 16.97 8.14 -11.56
C ILE A 31 16.87 8.62 -13.00
N ASP A 32 16.41 7.73 -13.86
CA ASP A 32 16.20 8.00 -15.28
C ASP A 32 14.70 8.14 -15.58
N PHE A 33 14.23 9.38 -15.56
CA PHE A 33 12.85 9.73 -15.93
C PHE A 33 12.68 9.78 -17.45
N ASP A 34 13.78 10.05 -18.15
CA ASP A 34 13.78 10.22 -19.59
C ASP A 34 13.68 8.84 -20.22
N ALA A 35 14.53 7.84 -19.92
CA ALA A 35 14.46 6.49 -20.53
C ALA A 35 13.11 5.75 -20.40
N ALA A 36 12.34 5.99 -19.33
CA ALA A 36 11.00 5.40 -19.17
C ALA A 36 9.92 6.14 -20.00
N SER A 37 10.14 7.42 -20.27
CA SER A 37 9.28 8.30 -21.06
C SER A 37 9.78 8.51 -22.50
N GLU A 38 11.04 8.19 -22.82
CA GLU A 38 11.73 8.54 -24.06
C GLU A 38 11.32 7.62 -25.20
N TYR A 39 10.38 8.14 -25.96
CA TYR A 39 10.59 8.56 -27.34
C TYR A 39 11.78 7.97 -28.13
N SER A 40 11.59 6.79 -28.72
CA SER A 40 12.46 6.33 -29.82
C SER A 40 12.19 7.13 -31.09
N LEU A 41 13.22 7.84 -31.58
CA LEU A 41 13.37 8.52 -32.89
C LEU A 41 12.07 8.70 -33.71
N ALA A 42 11.61 9.95 -33.85
CA ALA A 42 10.62 10.31 -34.86
C ALA A 42 11.14 9.94 -36.26
N THR A 43 10.73 8.79 -36.79
CA THR A 43 10.90 8.50 -38.23
C THR A 43 9.90 9.34 -39.00
N TYR A 44 10.42 10.15 -39.93
CA TYR A 44 9.60 10.81 -40.94
C TYR A 44 9.28 9.80 -42.03
N ASN A 45 8.00 9.67 -42.36
CA ASN A 45 7.56 8.93 -43.54
C ASN A 45 8.05 9.68 -44.80
N ALA A 46 7.97 9.04 -45.98
CA ALA A 46 8.28 9.69 -47.27
C ALA A 46 7.47 10.99 -47.52
N ASP A 47 6.33 11.16 -46.84
CA ASP A 47 5.45 12.34 -46.90
C ASP A 47 5.71 13.38 -45.79
N TRP A 48 6.82 13.30 -45.05
CA TRP A 48 7.18 14.19 -43.94
C TRP A 48 6.15 14.28 -42.79
N LYS A 49 5.24 13.30 -42.69
CA LYS A 49 4.36 13.16 -41.53
C LYS A 49 5.15 12.56 -40.37
N LEU A 50 4.98 13.12 -39.18
CA LEU A 50 5.45 12.51 -37.93
C LEU A 50 4.67 11.22 -37.70
N GLN A 51 5.38 10.10 -37.59
CA GLN A 51 4.80 8.85 -37.08
C GLN A 51 4.96 8.77 -35.56
N ALA A 52 3.99 8.13 -34.89
CA ALA A 52 3.90 8.06 -33.44
C ALA A 52 5.22 7.62 -32.81
N ILE A 53 5.57 8.29 -31.73
CA ILE A 53 6.82 8.06 -31.04
C ILE A 53 6.54 7.08 -29.89
N GLU A 54 7.15 5.89 -29.95
CA GLU A 54 6.92 4.84 -28.96
C GLU A 54 7.58 5.19 -27.63
N GLN A 55 6.78 5.23 -26.57
CA GLN A 55 7.24 5.34 -25.18
C GLN A 55 7.46 3.93 -24.62
N VAL A 56 8.56 3.68 -23.91
CA VAL A 56 8.87 2.35 -23.37
C VAL A 56 7.83 1.92 -22.33
N SER A 57 7.53 2.77 -21.36
CA SER A 57 6.54 2.49 -20.30
C SER A 57 5.46 3.56 -20.18
N GLY A 58 5.69 4.73 -20.78
CA GLY A 58 4.78 5.86 -20.76
C GLY A 58 5.08 6.85 -19.64
N SER A 59 4.21 7.86 -19.47
CA SER A 59 4.37 8.85 -18.41
C SER A 59 4.27 8.24 -17.01
N LYS A 60 4.95 8.84 -16.03
CA LYS A 60 4.98 8.45 -14.59
C LYS A 60 5.84 7.21 -14.24
N PHE A 61 6.53 6.63 -15.21
CA PHE A 61 7.52 5.58 -14.96
C PHE A 61 8.94 6.18 -14.92
N TYR A 62 9.87 5.45 -14.29
CA TYR A 62 11.28 5.82 -14.19
C TYR A 62 12.12 4.55 -14.00
N TYR A 63 13.42 4.64 -14.32
CA TYR A 63 14.40 3.63 -13.93
C TYR A 63 15.20 4.11 -12.71
N LEU A 64 15.42 3.22 -11.74
CA LEU A 64 16.48 3.41 -10.76
C LEU A 64 17.80 2.87 -11.31
N LYS A 65 18.89 3.58 -11.06
CA LYS A 65 20.24 3.23 -11.52
C LYS A 65 21.25 3.28 -10.37
N ASN A 66 22.35 2.58 -10.56
CA ASN A 66 23.54 2.66 -9.71
C ASN A 66 23.22 2.48 -8.21
N GLU A 67 23.72 3.37 -7.35
CA GLU A 67 23.55 3.29 -5.91
C GLU A 67 22.08 3.40 -5.45
N ALA A 68 21.18 3.95 -6.27
CA ALA A 68 19.76 4.03 -5.92
C ALA A 68 19.09 2.65 -5.90
N VAL A 69 19.50 1.74 -6.80
CA VAL A 69 19.03 0.35 -6.79
C VAL A 69 19.48 -0.35 -5.51
N LEU A 70 20.74 -0.16 -5.11
CA LEU A 70 21.27 -0.72 -3.86
C LEU A 70 20.57 -0.12 -2.64
N LEU A 71 20.28 1.18 -2.68
CA LEU A 71 19.58 1.89 -1.61
C LEU A 71 18.15 1.37 -1.44
N GLU A 72 17.42 1.15 -2.53
CA GLU A 72 16.08 0.55 -2.52
C GLU A 72 16.11 -0.85 -1.88
N MET A 73 16.99 -1.72 -2.36
CA MET A 73 17.17 -3.07 -1.80
C MET A 73 17.54 -3.03 -0.31
N ALA A 74 18.41 -2.10 0.09
CA ALA A 74 18.80 -1.92 1.48
C ALA A 74 17.62 -1.47 2.36
N PHE A 75 16.78 -0.56 1.87
CA PHE A 75 15.57 -0.12 2.58
C PHE A 75 14.56 -1.24 2.76
N ILE A 76 14.29 -2.01 1.70
CA ILE A 76 13.38 -3.16 1.76
C ILE A 76 13.89 -4.18 2.79
N ASN A 77 15.15 -4.59 2.68
CA ASN A 77 15.76 -5.58 3.56
C ASN A 77 15.80 -5.12 5.02
N ARG A 78 16.15 -3.84 5.26
CA ARG A 78 16.17 -3.26 6.61
C ARG A 78 14.77 -3.23 7.21
N THR A 79 13.76 -2.85 6.43
CA THR A 79 12.37 -2.73 6.90
C THR A 79 11.83 -4.10 7.28
N ILE A 80 11.94 -5.09 6.40
CA ILE A 80 11.55 -6.48 6.68
C ILE A 80 12.26 -7.00 7.93
N SER A 81 13.59 -6.81 8.02
CA SER A 81 14.38 -7.27 9.17
C SER A 81 14.00 -6.58 10.48
N GLN A 82 13.56 -5.32 10.45
CA GLN A 82 13.08 -4.61 11.64
C GLN A 82 11.72 -5.13 12.10
N VAL A 83 10.81 -5.38 11.15
CA VAL A 83 9.45 -5.82 11.42
C VAL A 83 9.43 -7.29 11.86
N MET A 84 10.27 -8.15 11.27
CA MET A 84 10.45 -9.55 11.71
C MET A 84 10.88 -9.65 13.18
N ARG A 85 11.78 -8.77 13.64
CA ARG A 85 12.18 -8.70 15.05
C ARG A 85 11.03 -8.35 16.01
N ARG A 86 9.90 -7.86 15.50
CA ARG A 86 8.67 -7.58 16.25
C ARG A 86 7.64 -8.71 16.17
N GLY A 87 8.04 -9.89 15.67
CA GLY A 87 7.22 -11.09 15.62
C GLY A 87 6.30 -11.19 14.39
N PHE A 88 6.67 -10.54 13.29
CA PHE A 88 5.96 -10.64 12.02
C PHE A 88 6.58 -11.75 11.16
N THR A 89 5.74 -12.58 10.57
CA THR A 89 6.14 -13.63 9.63
C THR A 89 6.34 -13.02 8.24
N PRO A 90 7.52 -13.17 7.61
CA PRO A 90 7.74 -12.68 6.26
C PRO A 90 6.98 -13.56 5.24
N LEU A 91 6.37 -12.92 4.25
CA LEU A 91 5.70 -13.57 3.13
C LEU A 91 6.23 -13.03 1.80
N ALA A 92 6.41 -13.94 0.84
CA ALA A 92 6.46 -13.60 -0.57
C ALA A 92 5.04 -13.80 -1.14
N THR A 93 4.48 -12.75 -1.76
CA THR A 93 3.10 -12.73 -2.23
C THR A 93 3.02 -12.71 -3.75
N SER A 94 1.91 -13.19 -4.31
CA SER A 94 1.61 -13.00 -5.73
C SER A 94 1.30 -11.54 -6.03
N GLU A 95 1.81 -11.01 -7.14
CA GLU A 95 1.49 -9.66 -7.63
C GLU A 95 0.29 -9.64 -8.57
N ILE A 96 -0.17 -10.82 -9.00
CA ILE A 96 -1.36 -11.03 -9.81
C ILE A 96 -2.41 -11.74 -8.95
N MET A 97 -3.61 -11.17 -8.88
CA MET A 97 -4.72 -11.68 -8.07
C MET A 97 -6.00 -11.74 -8.90
N ARG A 98 -6.93 -12.61 -8.50
CA ARG A 98 -8.28 -12.60 -9.09
C ARG A 98 -8.99 -11.29 -8.72
N SER A 99 -9.66 -10.68 -9.69
CA SER A 99 -10.38 -9.40 -9.50
C SER A 99 -11.41 -9.49 -8.36
N SER A 100 -12.07 -10.65 -8.21
CA SER A 100 -13.01 -10.90 -7.10
C SER A 100 -12.38 -10.83 -5.71
N VAL A 101 -11.09 -11.13 -5.56
CA VAL A 101 -10.38 -11.02 -4.26
C VAL A 101 -10.00 -9.55 -4.00
N VAL A 102 -9.58 -8.83 -5.04
CA VAL A 102 -9.25 -7.40 -4.97
C VAL A 102 -10.49 -6.58 -4.57
N GLU A 103 -11.64 -6.87 -5.16
CA GLU A 103 -12.93 -6.26 -4.82
C GLU A 103 -13.35 -6.51 -3.35
N LYS A 104 -13.11 -7.72 -2.84
CA LYS A 104 -13.41 -8.08 -1.45
C LYS A 104 -12.55 -7.31 -0.44
N CYS A 105 -11.32 -6.95 -0.81
CA CYS A 105 -10.43 -6.13 0.03
C CYS A 105 -10.80 -4.62 0.01
N ALA A 106 -11.94 -4.25 -0.57
CA ALA A 106 -12.43 -2.87 -0.70
C ALA A 106 -11.63 -1.99 -1.67
N PHE A 107 -10.83 -2.59 -2.55
CA PHE A 107 -10.30 -1.92 -3.72
C PHE A 107 -11.42 -1.84 -4.75
N GLN A 108 -12.43 -1.01 -4.46
CA GLN A 108 -13.58 -0.82 -5.35
C GLN A 108 -13.15 0.03 -6.55
N PRO A 109 -13.23 -0.48 -7.79
CA PRO A 109 -13.28 0.40 -8.94
C PRO A 109 -14.59 1.21 -8.83
N ARG A 110 -14.53 2.42 -8.28
CA ARG A 110 -15.60 3.40 -8.53
C ARG A 110 -15.70 3.51 -10.04
N VAL A 111 -16.91 3.40 -10.56
CA VAL A 111 -17.30 2.94 -11.92
C VAL A 111 -16.68 3.74 -13.10
N GLU A 112 -15.87 4.77 -12.84
CA GLU A 112 -15.15 5.55 -13.86
C GLU A 112 -13.63 5.68 -13.62
N ASN A 113 -13.11 5.38 -12.43
CA ASN A 113 -11.69 5.55 -12.06
C ASN A 113 -11.09 4.22 -11.61
N MET A 114 -10.86 3.33 -12.56
CA MET A 114 -10.24 2.02 -12.32
C MET A 114 -8.77 2.22 -11.92
N GLN A 115 -8.45 2.21 -10.62
CA GLN A 115 -7.08 2.28 -10.09
C GLN A 115 -6.26 0.98 -10.33
N VAL A 116 -6.83 -0.02 -11.01
CA VAL A 116 -6.28 -1.37 -11.16
C VAL A 116 -5.93 -1.64 -12.62
N TYR A 117 -4.77 -2.26 -12.86
CA TYR A 117 -4.42 -2.81 -14.18
C TYR A 117 -4.98 -4.23 -14.33
N SER A 118 -5.88 -4.44 -15.29
CA SER A 118 -6.49 -5.74 -15.59
C SER A 118 -5.68 -6.53 -16.63
N ILE A 119 -5.63 -7.85 -16.50
CA ILE A 119 -5.00 -8.74 -17.48
C ILE A 119 -6.04 -9.13 -18.54
N GLU A 120 -5.78 -8.75 -19.78
CA GLU A 120 -6.66 -9.01 -20.92
C GLU A 120 -6.97 -10.51 -21.08
N GLY A 121 -8.25 -10.84 -21.31
CA GLY A 121 -8.69 -12.22 -21.52
C GLY A 121 -8.76 -13.08 -20.26
N SER A 122 -8.68 -12.50 -19.06
CA SER A 122 -8.72 -13.26 -17.79
C SER A 122 -9.54 -12.56 -16.69
N ASP A 123 -9.77 -13.26 -15.57
CA ASP A 123 -10.36 -12.70 -14.35
C ASP A 123 -9.29 -12.17 -13.36
N GLN A 124 -8.11 -11.81 -13.86
CA GLN A 124 -6.95 -11.43 -13.06
C GLN A 124 -6.55 -9.96 -13.25
N CYS A 125 -5.91 -9.39 -12.24
CA CYS A 125 -5.38 -8.03 -12.25
C CYS A 125 -4.11 -7.92 -11.39
N LEU A 126 -3.35 -6.84 -11.62
CA LEU A 126 -2.19 -6.47 -10.81
C LEU A 126 -2.62 -5.80 -9.51
N ILE A 127 -1.92 -6.11 -8.42
CA ILE A 127 -2.22 -5.55 -7.10
C ILE A 127 -1.67 -4.13 -6.92
N GLY A 128 -2.44 -3.27 -6.24
CA GLY A 128 -2.00 -1.93 -5.83
C GLY A 128 -1.30 -1.88 -4.45
N THR A 129 -1.24 -3.02 -3.75
CA THR A 129 -0.63 -3.20 -2.42
C THR A 129 -0.53 -4.69 -2.05
N ALA A 130 0.52 -5.08 -1.30
CA ALA A 130 0.67 -6.42 -0.72
C ALA A 130 -0.42 -6.78 0.30
N GLU A 131 -1.20 -5.82 0.80
CA GLU A 131 -2.35 -6.06 1.68
C GLU A 131 -3.35 -7.04 1.05
N ILE A 132 -3.58 -6.95 -0.26
CA ILE A 132 -4.55 -7.78 -1.00
C ILE A 132 -4.18 -9.27 -0.92
N PRO A 133 -2.98 -9.71 -1.36
CA PRO A 133 -2.61 -11.11 -1.25
C PRO A 133 -2.46 -11.57 0.20
N VAL A 134 -1.99 -10.71 1.12
CA VAL A 134 -1.91 -11.06 2.55
C VAL A 134 -3.30 -11.31 3.15
N GLY A 135 -4.30 -10.49 2.84
CA GLY A 135 -5.69 -10.76 3.23
C GLY A 135 -6.24 -12.02 2.56
N GLY A 136 -5.88 -12.23 1.30
CA GLY A 136 -6.32 -13.38 0.49
C GLY A 136 -5.88 -14.75 1.04
N ILE A 137 -4.73 -14.87 1.72
CA ILE A 137 -4.25 -16.17 2.23
C ILE A 137 -5.19 -16.83 3.26
N HIS A 138 -6.06 -16.03 3.89
CA HIS A 138 -7.03 -16.49 4.88
C HIS A 138 -8.46 -16.53 4.37
N MET A 139 -8.69 -16.26 3.08
CA MET A 139 -10.02 -16.26 2.50
C MET A 139 -10.76 -17.58 2.78
N ASP A 140 -12.02 -17.45 3.20
CA ASP A 140 -12.93 -18.54 3.56
C ASP A 140 -12.43 -19.49 4.67
N SER A 141 -11.42 -19.08 5.46
CA SER A 141 -10.87 -19.87 6.56
C SER A 141 -11.52 -19.58 7.91
N ILE A 142 -11.45 -20.57 8.81
CA ILE A 142 -11.77 -20.44 10.23
C ILE A 142 -10.48 -20.62 11.02
N LEU A 143 -10.01 -19.55 11.65
CA LEU A 143 -8.76 -19.52 12.43
C LEU A 143 -9.02 -19.95 13.88
N ALA A 144 -8.03 -20.58 14.52
CA ALA A 144 -8.09 -20.83 15.96
C ALA A 144 -7.77 -19.54 16.73
N GLU A 145 -8.48 -19.22 17.81
CA GLU A 145 -8.16 -18.03 18.62
C GLU A 145 -6.72 -18.07 19.17
N SER A 146 -6.21 -19.26 19.51
CA SER A 146 -4.84 -19.44 19.97
C SER A 146 -3.74 -19.13 18.95
N SER A 147 -4.06 -19.03 17.65
CA SER A 147 -3.11 -18.58 16.63
C SER A 147 -3.10 -17.07 16.41
N LEU A 148 -4.03 -16.34 17.04
CA LEU A 148 -4.13 -14.89 16.92
C LEU A 148 -3.26 -14.16 17.97
N PRO A 149 -2.74 -12.96 17.67
CA PRO A 149 -2.82 -12.26 16.39
C PRO A 149 -1.83 -12.82 15.35
N LEU A 150 -2.32 -13.05 14.13
CA LEU A 150 -1.45 -13.31 12.98
C LEU A 150 -0.83 -11.99 12.50
N LYS A 151 0.49 -12.01 12.29
CA LYS A 151 1.27 -10.82 11.92
C LYS A 151 2.13 -11.14 10.71
N TYR A 152 1.95 -10.39 9.62
CA TYR A 152 2.66 -10.63 8.36
C TYR A 152 3.37 -9.38 7.85
N VAL A 153 4.53 -9.58 7.24
CA VAL A 153 5.24 -8.55 6.49
C VAL A 153 5.51 -9.07 5.08
N ALA A 154 5.17 -8.28 4.07
CA ALA A 154 5.35 -8.63 2.68
C ALA A 154 5.87 -7.42 1.91
N PHE A 155 6.70 -7.69 0.90
CA PHE A 155 7.10 -6.72 -0.10
C PHE A 155 6.53 -7.16 -1.45
N SER A 156 5.98 -6.22 -2.21
CA SER A 156 5.52 -6.41 -3.58
C SER A 156 5.72 -5.13 -4.37
N HIS A 157 5.83 -5.25 -5.68
CA HIS A 157 5.61 -4.11 -6.57
C HIS A 157 4.12 -3.75 -6.52
N CYS A 158 3.82 -2.46 -6.56
CA CYS A 158 2.47 -1.92 -6.45
C CYS A 158 2.11 -1.20 -7.75
N PHE A 159 1.04 -1.64 -8.41
CA PHE A 159 0.63 -1.14 -9.71
C PHE A 159 -0.66 -0.35 -9.56
N ARG A 160 -0.64 0.94 -9.93
CA ARG A 160 -1.80 1.84 -9.90
C ARG A 160 -1.86 2.63 -11.20
N THR A 161 -3.04 2.68 -11.82
CA THR A 161 -3.21 3.39 -13.09
C THR A 161 -3.13 4.92 -12.92
N ASP A 162 -3.46 5.41 -11.72
CA ASP A 162 -3.59 6.84 -11.40
C ASP A 162 -4.32 7.64 -12.49
N ALA A 163 -5.30 6.99 -13.15
CA ALA A 163 -6.12 7.58 -14.19
C ALA A 163 -6.98 8.69 -13.56
N GLY A 164 -6.69 9.94 -13.93
CA GLY A 164 -7.38 11.13 -13.42
C GLY A 164 -6.59 12.02 -12.43
N ALA A 165 -5.36 11.68 -12.07
CA ALA A 165 -4.57 12.48 -11.13
C ALA A 165 -3.98 13.76 -11.77
N ALA A 166 -4.81 14.80 -11.94
CA ALA A 166 -4.34 16.16 -11.70
C ALA A 166 -4.19 16.30 -10.18
N THR A 167 -2.96 16.26 -9.67
CA THR A 167 -2.69 16.16 -8.23
C THR A 167 -3.22 17.40 -7.50
N ARG A 168 -4.14 17.20 -6.56
CA ARG A 168 -4.52 18.19 -5.54
C ARG A 168 -4.35 17.53 -4.17
N THR A 169 -3.51 18.12 -3.32
CA THR A 169 -3.37 17.74 -1.91
C THR A 169 -4.65 18.10 -1.17
N LEU A 170 -5.24 17.16 -0.44
CA LEU A 170 -6.49 17.33 0.30
C LEU A 170 -6.31 16.83 1.76
N ASP A 171 -6.95 17.54 2.69
CA ASP A 171 -7.05 17.25 4.13
C ASP A 171 -8.11 16.16 4.36
N MET A 172 -7.71 15.04 4.97
CA MET A 172 -8.53 13.83 5.09
C MET A 172 -9.54 13.92 6.25
N ALA A 173 -10.75 14.39 5.96
CA ALA A 173 -11.93 14.25 6.82
C ALA A 173 -12.46 12.80 6.84
N SER A 174 -13.53 12.50 7.61
CA SER A 174 -14.20 11.18 7.66
C SER A 174 -14.61 10.61 6.28
N GLU A 175 -14.62 11.44 5.25
CA GLU A 175 -14.90 11.08 3.86
C GLU A 175 -13.69 10.45 3.12
N ASP A 176 -12.50 10.43 3.73
CA ASP A 176 -11.23 10.02 3.11
C ASP A 176 -10.56 8.82 3.83
N LEU A 177 -11.31 8.14 4.71
CA LEU A 177 -10.90 6.88 5.35
C LEU A 177 -10.60 5.76 4.34
N GLY A 178 -11.04 5.91 3.08
CA GLY A 178 -11.19 4.82 2.15
C GLY A 178 -12.37 3.92 2.55
N ALA A 179 -12.84 3.08 1.63
CA ALA A 179 -13.99 2.22 1.89
C ALA A 179 -13.85 1.26 3.11
N PRO A 180 -12.66 0.72 3.46
CA PRO A 180 -12.56 -0.27 4.52
C PRO A 180 -12.17 0.26 5.91
N ALA A 181 -11.61 1.47 6.04
CA ALA A 181 -11.00 1.87 7.31
C ALA A 181 -12.04 2.43 8.30
N TYR A 182 -12.10 1.83 9.49
CA TYR A 182 -12.78 2.40 10.65
C TYR A 182 -11.97 3.55 11.27
N ARG A 183 -10.64 3.40 11.28
CA ARG A 183 -9.70 4.41 11.73
C ARG A 183 -8.42 4.32 10.91
N LYS A 184 -7.90 5.46 10.47
CA LYS A 184 -6.68 5.59 9.67
C LYS A 184 -5.73 6.59 10.32
N PHE A 185 -4.44 6.29 10.28
CA PHE A 185 -3.37 7.21 10.63
C PHE A 185 -2.38 7.28 9.49
N ASP A 186 -2.10 8.48 9.02
CA ASP A 186 -1.09 8.71 8.00
C ASP A 186 0.16 9.30 8.65
N VAL A 187 1.31 8.90 8.13
CA VAL A 187 2.62 9.42 8.51
C VAL A 187 3.13 10.21 7.33
N GLU A 188 3.40 11.48 7.57
CA GLU A 188 4.01 12.36 6.59
C GLU A 188 5.48 12.63 6.93
N ALA A 189 6.31 12.73 5.89
CA ALA A 189 7.69 13.16 6.02
C ALA A 189 7.86 14.56 5.42
N TRP A 190 8.66 15.40 6.08
CA TRP A 190 9.10 16.66 5.51
C TRP A 190 9.99 16.40 4.29
N MET A 191 9.65 17.00 3.14
CA MET A 191 10.40 16.87 1.89
C MET A 191 11.04 18.22 1.54
N PRO A 192 12.32 18.47 1.91
CA PRO A 192 12.93 19.81 1.80
C PRO A 192 12.88 20.40 0.40
N GLY A 193 13.16 19.59 -0.63
CA GLY A 193 13.14 20.04 -2.02
C GLY A 193 11.74 20.37 -2.55
N LEU A 194 10.68 19.89 -1.88
CA LEU A 194 9.28 20.22 -2.22
C LEU A 194 8.69 21.28 -1.29
N GLY A 195 9.38 21.65 -0.21
CA GLY A 195 8.92 22.65 0.76
C GLY A 195 7.61 22.29 1.47
N ARG A 196 7.26 21.00 1.55
CA ARG A 196 6.02 20.52 2.18
C ARG A 196 6.20 19.15 2.80
N PHE A 197 5.26 18.78 3.66
CA PHE A 197 5.06 17.40 4.07
C PHE A 197 4.38 16.59 2.95
N GLY A 198 4.69 15.30 2.89
CA GLY A 198 4.00 14.35 2.03
C GLY A 198 3.84 13.00 2.70
N GLU A 199 2.70 12.35 2.47
CA GLU A 199 2.38 11.01 2.98
C GLU A 199 3.44 9.99 2.53
N ILE A 200 3.95 9.20 3.47
CA ILE A 200 4.89 8.10 3.23
C ILE A 200 4.40 6.74 3.75
N SER A 201 3.39 6.73 4.62
CA SER A 201 2.82 5.51 5.17
C SER A 201 1.41 5.78 5.69
N SER A 202 0.55 4.78 5.57
CA SER A 202 -0.78 4.75 6.17
C SER A 202 -0.97 3.49 7.00
N ALA A 203 -1.74 3.60 8.09
CA ALA A 203 -2.08 2.50 8.98
C ALA A 203 -3.57 2.53 9.29
N SER A 204 -4.28 1.48 8.90
CA SER A 204 -5.73 1.39 9.00
C SER A 204 -6.18 0.24 9.90
N ASN A 205 -7.20 0.47 10.72
CA ASN A 205 -7.98 -0.58 11.35
C ASN A 205 -9.27 -0.78 10.55
N CYS A 206 -9.47 -1.98 10.00
CA CYS A 206 -10.61 -2.32 9.15
C CYS A 206 -11.74 -3.06 9.90
N THR A 207 -11.61 -3.21 11.22
CA THR A 207 -12.52 -4.02 12.07
C THR A 207 -12.81 -5.39 11.43
N ASP A 208 -14.06 -5.62 11.03
CA ASP A 208 -14.59 -6.81 10.40
C ASP A 208 -14.99 -6.58 8.93
N TYR A 209 -14.73 -5.40 8.36
CA TYR A 209 -15.14 -5.05 7.00
C TYR A 209 -14.57 -6.03 5.97
N GLN A 210 -13.25 -6.20 5.97
CA GLN A 210 -12.56 -7.06 5.02
C GLN A 210 -12.76 -8.54 5.38
N SER A 211 -12.77 -8.89 6.67
CA SER A 211 -12.97 -10.28 7.09
C SER A 211 -14.35 -10.80 6.71
N HIS A 212 -15.40 -9.99 6.81
CA HIS A 212 -16.75 -10.35 6.38
C HIS A 212 -16.81 -10.63 4.86
N ARG A 213 -16.13 -9.81 4.05
CA ARG A 213 -16.14 -9.94 2.58
C ARG A 213 -15.26 -11.10 2.09
N LEU A 214 -14.18 -11.38 2.80
CA LEU A 214 -13.27 -12.49 2.53
C LEU A 214 -13.68 -13.81 3.23
N GLY A 215 -14.75 -13.82 4.02
CA GLY A 215 -15.18 -15.02 4.74
C GLY A 215 -14.23 -15.47 5.86
N ILE A 216 -13.35 -14.58 6.33
CA ILE A 216 -12.38 -14.85 7.40
C ILE A 216 -13.09 -14.85 8.74
N ARG A 217 -13.02 -15.96 9.47
CA ARG A 217 -13.62 -16.13 10.79
C ARG A 217 -12.60 -16.71 11.76
N TYR A 218 -12.89 -16.64 13.06
CA TYR A 218 -12.14 -17.38 14.07
C TYR A 218 -13.09 -18.11 15.03
N HIS A 219 -12.62 -19.20 15.62
CA HIS A 219 -13.33 -19.92 16.66
C HIS A 219 -12.83 -19.46 18.04
N PRO A 220 -13.68 -18.83 18.87
CA PRO A 220 -13.31 -18.47 20.22
C PRO A 220 -13.02 -19.72 21.06
N GLU A 221 -11.99 -19.70 21.90
CA GLU A 221 -11.82 -20.74 22.90
C GLU A 221 -13.00 -20.71 23.88
N ALA A 222 -13.40 -21.90 24.33
CA ALA A 222 -14.47 -22.00 25.30
C ALA A 222 -14.06 -21.25 26.58
N SER A 223 -14.69 -20.11 26.84
CA SER A 223 -14.54 -19.44 28.13
C SER A 223 -14.84 -20.46 29.22
N SER A 224 -13.91 -20.65 30.16
CA SER A 224 -14.12 -21.50 31.32
C SER A 224 -15.16 -20.85 32.22
N ILE A 225 -16.44 -20.97 31.86
CA ILE A 225 -17.55 -20.62 32.72
C ILE A 225 -17.48 -21.64 33.85
N ASN A 226 -16.89 -21.24 34.98
CA ASN A 226 -17.04 -21.96 36.23
C ASN A 226 -18.55 -22.12 36.50
N PRO A 227 -19.11 -23.35 36.47
CA PRO A 227 -20.47 -23.53 36.94
C PRO A 227 -20.44 -23.18 38.43
N ARG A 228 -21.01 -22.03 38.79
CA ARG A 228 -21.09 -21.58 40.18
C ARG A 228 -21.66 -22.73 41.01
N LYS A 229 -20.85 -23.25 41.94
CA LYS A 229 -21.24 -24.23 42.95
C LYS A 229 -22.59 -23.85 43.53
N GLY A 230 -23.54 -24.78 43.44
CA GLY A 230 -24.84 -24.65 44.05
C GLY A 230 -24.74 -24.38 45.55
N LYS A 231 -25.62 -23.51 46.03
CA LYS A 231 -26.21 -23.64 47.36
C LYS A 231 -27.72 -23.57 47.19
N MET A 232 -28.34 -24.73 46.99
CA MET A 232 -29.72 -24.93 47.42
C MET A 232 -29.71 -24.73 48.94
N LYS A 233 -30.29 -23.63 49.41
CA LYS A 233 -30.73 -23.55 50.80
C LYS A 233 -31.99 -24.40 50.89
N GLU A 234 -31.87 -25.61 51.44
CA GLU A 234 -33.01 -26.25 52.10
C GLU A 234 -33.46 -25.30 53.22
N ILE A 235 -34.70 -24.83 53.14
CA ILE A 235 -35.41 -24.25 54.29
C ILE A 235 -36.25 -25.41 54.84
N ARG A 236 -35.78 -26.02 55.93
CA ARG A 236 -36.58 -26.85 56.83
C ARG A 236 -36.74 -26.08 58.13
N GLY A 237 -37.97 -26.03 58.65
CA GLY A 237 -38.33 -25.48 59.96
C GLY A 237 -39.28 -24.31 59.85
#